data_AF-V4RZB4-F1
#
_entry.id   AF-V4RZB4-F1
#
_cell.length_a   1.000
_cell.length_b   1.000
_cell.length_c   1.000
_cell.angle_alpha   90.00
_cell.angle_beta   90.00
_cell.angle_gamma   90.00
#
_symmetry.space_group_name_H-M   'P 1'
#
loop_
_entity.id
_entity.type
_entity.pdbx_description
1 polymer ?
#
loop_
_entity_poly.entity_id
_entity_poly.type
_entity_poly.pdbx_seq_one_letter_code
_entity_poly.pdbx_strand_id
1 'polypeptide(L)'
;QISSTSPPPPSGCTTELVAFSPCLTYVSLPPNNLTETVPSQCCDAVSSAFDSGDGNCLCYLIRQPLIFGFPLNETRLDSLSSACNTNGSLESICSSGSPGLPPLRSTTGSEISKPLDS
;
A
#
# COMPACT_ATOMS: atom_id res chain seq x y z
N GLN A 1 -39.31 -5.96 6.57
CA GLN A 1 -38.04 -5.22 6.62
C GLN A 1 -36.95 -6.10 6.05
N ILE A 2 -36.27 -5.65 5.00
CA ILE A 2 -35.11 -6.34 4.42
C ILE A 2 -33.93 -5.42 4.76
N SER A 3 -33.14 -5.77 5.78
CA SER A 3 -31.93 -5.03 6.11
C SER A 3 -30.95 -5.18 4.95
N SER A 4 -30.81 -4.13 4.15
CA SER A 4 -29.79 -4.03 3.11
C SER A 4 -28.44 -3.81 3.80
N THR A 5 -27.75 -4.90 4.16
CA THR A 5 -26.33 -4.83 4.49
C THR A 5 -25.59 -4.42 3.23
N SER A 6 -25.26 -3.12 3.12
CA SER A 6 -24.30 -2.66 2.12
C SER A 6 -23.01 -3.46 2.31
N PRO A 7 -22.39 -4.01 1.24
CA PRO A 7 -21.06 -4.57 1.38
C PRO A 7 -20.15 -3.51 2.00
N PRO A 8 -19.20 -3.91 2.87
CA PRO A 8 -18.23 -2.97 3.42
C PRO A 8 -17.59 -2.21 2.26
N PRO A 9 -17.40 -0.89 2.38
CA PRO A 9 -16.72 -0.14 1.33
C PRO A 9 -15.39 -0.84 1.04
N PRO A 10 -14.97 -0.95 -0.23
CA PRO A 10 -13.68 -1.54 -0.56
C PRO A 10 -12.61 -0.84 0.27
N SER A 11 -11.77 -1.63 0.94
CA SER A 11 -10.61 -1.15 1.69
C SER A 11 -9.79 -0.25 0.78
N GLY A 12 -9.57 1.00 1.18
CA GLY A 12 -8.69 1.91 0.46
C GLY A 12 -7.22 1.54 0.70
N CYS A 13 -6.33 1.91 -0.22
CA CYS A 13 -4.91 1.56 -0.13
C CYS A 13 -4.12 2.30 0.96
N THR A 14 -4.72 3.27 1.64
CA THR A 14 -4.06 4.08 2.68
C THR A 14 -3.51 3.22 3.82
N THR A 15 -4.30 2.26 4.32
CA THR A 15 -3.87 1.40 5.44
C THR A 15 -2.65 0.57 5.06
N GLU A 16 -2.66 0.00 3.84
CA GLU A 16 -1.56 -0.82 3.33
C GLU A 16 -0.28 0.00 3.14
N LEU A 17 -0.42 1.21 2.57
CA LEU A 17 0.71 2.11 2.40
C LEU A 17 1.29 2.62 3.73
N VAL A 18 0.45 2.78 4.76
CA VAL A 18 0.92 3.11 6.11
C VAL A 18 1.60 1.91 6.77
N ALA A 19 1.08 0.69 6.55
CA ALA A 19 1.70 -0.55 7.03
C ALA A 19 3.10 -0.77 6.42
N PHE A 20 3.36 -0.24 5.23
CA PHE A 20 4.66 -0.22 4.59
C PHE A 20 5.70 0.72 5.26
N SER A 21 5.29 1.57 6.21
CA SER A 21 6.18 2.55 6.84
C SER A 21 7.49 2.00 7.44
N PRO A 22 7.55 0.76 8.00
CA PRO A 22 8.82 0.19 8.48
C PRO A 22 9.86 -0.03 7.38
N CYS A 23 9.45 -0.09 6.11
CA CYS A 23 10.36 -0.25 4.97
C CYS A 23 11.07 1.05 4.56
N LEU A 24 10.53 2.21 4.96
CA LEU A 24 10.94 3.51 4.42
C LEU A 24 12.41 3.83 4.68
N THR A 25 12.95 3.45 5.84
CA THR A 25 14.37 3.70 6.13
C THR A 25 15.31 2.96 5.19
N TYR A 26 14.84 1.85 4.59
CA TYR A 26 15.60 1.08 3.61
C TYR A 26 15.29 1.54 2.18
N VAL A 27 14.03 1.69 1.79
CA VAL A 27 13.66 1.94 0.39
C VAL A 27 13.70 3.41 -0.02
N SER A 28 13.98 4.35 0.89
CA SER A 28 14.07 5.77 0.52
C SER A 28 15.37 6.10 -0.21
N LEU A 29 15.40 7.24 -0.89
CA LEU A 29 16.64 7.94 -1.24
C LEU A 29 17.08 8.89 -0.11
N PRO A 30 18.33 9.41 -0.15
CA PRO A 30 18.78 10.43 0.80
C PRO A 30 17.83 11.65 0.87
N PRO A 31 17.61 12.22 2.06
CA PRO A 31 18.26 11.90 3.34
C PRO A 31 17.57 10.81 4.18
N ASN A 32 16.52 10.16 3.66
CA ASN A 32 15.67 9.25 4.44
C ASN A 32 16.11 7.78 4.41
N ASN A 33 17.17 7.43 3.67
CA ASN A 33 17.75 6.09 3.60
C ASN A 33 18.61 5.76 4.84
N LEU A 34 17.99 5.73 6.01
CA LEU A 34 18.69 5.58 7.28
C LEU A 34 19.29 4.18 7.50
N THR A 35 18.87 3.17 6.74
CA THR A 35 19.35 1.79 6.89
C THR A 35 19.78 1.16 5.56
N GLU A 36 20.86 0.38 5.61
CA GLU A 36 21.35 -0.42 4.48
C GLU A 36 20.78 -1.84 4.47
N THR A 37 20.18 -2.27 5.59
CA THR A 37 19.53 -3.57 5.73
C THR A 37 18.02 -3.41 5.80
N VAL A 38 17.29 -4.43 5.33
CA VAL A 38 15.84 -4.48 5.41
C VAL A 38 15.42 -4.76 6.85
N PRO A 39 14.60 -3.91 7.50
CA PRO A 39 14.07 -4.20 8.82
C PRO A 39 13.17 -5.43 8.81
N SER A 40 13.20 -6.26 9.87
CA SER A 40 12.33 -7.45 9.93
C SER A 40 10.84 -7.10 9.81
N GLN A 41 10.42 -6.02 10.47
CA GLN A 41 9.06 -5.48 10.41
C GLN A 41 8.63 -5.07 9.00
N CYS A 42 9.58 -4.71 8.14
CA CYS A 42 9.29 -4.44 6.73
C CYS A 42 8.90 -5.72 6.01
N CYS A 43 9.66 -6.81 6.21
CA CYS A 43 9.34 -8.09 5.59
C CYS A 43 8.02 -8.67 6.09
N ASP A 44 7.70 -8.49 7.37
CA ASP A 44 6.41 -8.90 7.93
C ASP A 44 5.24 -8.16 7.23
N ALA A 45 5.36 -6.83 7.07
CA ALA A 45 4.35 -6.02 6.40
C ALA A 45 4.17 -6.41 4.94
N VAL A 46 5.28 -6.54 4.19
CA VAL A 46 5.23 -6.90 2.77
C VAL A 46 4.67 -8.30 2.56
N SER A 47 5.05 -9.27 3.40
CA SER A 47 4.51 -10.64 3.32
C SER A 47 3.00 -10.65 3.60
N SER A 48 2.56 -9.93 4.63
CA SER A 48 1.15 -9.77 4.96
C SER A 48 0.34 -9.17 3.81
N ALA A 49 0.89 -8.19 3.09
CA ALA A 49 0.25 -7.55 1.93
C ALA A 49 0.02 -8.55 0.80
N PHE A 50 1.03 -9.37 0.49
CA PHE A 50 0.93 -10.41 -0.54
C PHE A 50 -0.05 -11.51 -0.14
N ASP A 51 0.00 -11.98 1.11
CA ASP A 51 -0.86 -13.06 1.59
C ASP A 51 -2.34 -12.64 1.70
N SER A 52 -2.61 -11.36 1.98
CA SER A 52 -3.97 -10.82 2.09
C SER A 52 -4.61 -10.46 0.74
N GLY A 53 -3.83 -10.49 -0.35
CA GLY A 53 -4.27 -10.04 -1.68
C GLY A 53 -4.33 -8.50 -1.84
N ASP A 54 -3.85 -7.75 -0.84
CA ASP A 54 -3.78 -6.29 -0.83
C ASP A 54 -2.48 -5.75 -1.46
N GLY A 55 -1.58 -6.65 -1.90
CA GLY A 55 -0.31 -6.29 -2.55
C GLY A 55 -0.44 -5.36 -3.76
N ASN A 56 -1.61 -5.31 -4.41
CA ASN A 56 -1.90 -4.33 -5.46
C ASN A 56 -1.74 -2.88 -4.99
N CYS A 57 -2.02 -2.59 -3.72
CA CYS A 57 -1.87 -1.24 -3.18
C CYS A 57 -0.41 -0.78 -3.12
N LEU A 58 0.53 -1.71 -2.98
CA LEU A 58 1.97 -1.38 -3.00
C LEU A 58 2.43 -0.90 -4.39
N CYS A 59 1.64 -1.09 -5.46
CA CYS A 59 1.93 -0.52 -6.76
C CYS A 59 1.89 1.01 -6.79
N TYR A 60 1.28 1.66 -5.80
CA TYR A 60 1.41 3.10 -5.64
C TYR A 60 2.86 3.54 -5.42
N LEU A 61 3.70 2.70 -4.80
CA LEU A 61 5.11 3.00 -4.56
C LEU A 61 5.91 3.16 -5.86
N ILE A 62 5.56 2.36 -6.87
CA ILE A 62 6.17 2.41 -8.21
C ILE A 62 5.55 3.53 -9.05
N ARG A 63 4.22 3.68 -9.02
CA ARG A 63 3.50 4.65 -9.86
C ARG A 63 3.62 6.09 -9.35
N GLN A 64 3.84 6.28 -8.06
CA GLN A 64 3.93 7.56 -7.39
C GLN A 64 5.16 7.57 -6.46
N PRO A 65 6.37 7.75 -7.00
CA PRO A 65 7.62 7.63 -6.22
C PRO A 65 7.78 8.69 -5.12
N LEU A 66 6.91 9.72 -5.10
CA LEU A 66 6.85 10.77 -4.08
C LEU A 66 5.62 10.65 -3.16
N ILE A 67 4.94 9.50 -3.11
CA ILE A 67 3.70 9.33 -2.35
C ILE A 67 3.83 9.65 -0.86
N PHE A 68 5.02 9.45 -0.28
CA PHE A 68 5.32 9.78 1.12
C PHE A 68 5.93 11.18 1.31
N GLY A 69 5.93 12.01 0.28
CA GLY A 69 6.52 13.35 0.33
C GLY A 69 8.05 13.38 0.14
N PHE A 70 8.67 12.24 -0.14
CA PHE A 70 10.10 12.11 -0.47
C PHE A 70 10.28 10.98 -1.49
N PRO A 71 11.41 10.97 -2.24
CA PRO A 71 11.63 9.99 -3.28
C PRO A 71 12.05 8.63 -2.72
N LEU A 72 11.47 7.57 -3.30
CA LEU A 72 11.87 6.18 -3.09
C LEU A 72 12.96 5.76 -4.07
N ASN A 73 13.73 4.74 -3.69
CA ASN A 73 14.74 4.08 -4.49
C ASN A 73 14.12 2.85 -5.17
N GLU A 74 13.87 2.97 -6.47
CA GLU A 74 13.23 1.94 -7.29
C GLU A 74 13.98 0.61 -7.23
N THR A 75 15.32 0.63 -7.34
CA THR A 75 16.13 -0.61 -7.27
C THR A 75 15.97 -1.36 -5.95
N ARG A 76 15.88 -0.63 -4.83
CA ARG A 76 15.65 -1.24 -3.52
C ARG A 76 14.22 -1.76 -3.38
N LEU A 77 13.25 -1.08 -3.99
CA LEU A 77 11.86 -1.50 -3.99
C LEU A 77 11.66 -2.78 -4.82
N ASP A 78 12.28 -2.88 -5.99
CA ASP A 78 12.27 -4.08 -6.84
C ASP A 78 12.96 -5.27 -6.16
N SER A 79 14.04 -5.02 -5.43
CA SER A 79 14.79 -6.06 -4.72
C SER A 79 14.11 -6.50 -3.42
N LEU A 80 13.08 -5.78 -2.94
CA LEU A 80 12.50 -5.96 -1.62
C LEU A 80 11.83 -7.33 -1.46
N SER A 81 11.08 -7.76 -2.48
CA SER A 81 10.43 -9.07 -2.51
C SER A 81 11.45 -10.21 -2.37
N SER A 82 12.56 -10.11 -3.10
CA SER A 82 13.66 -11.09 -3.02
C SER A 82 14.37 -11.03 -1.67
N ALA A 83 14.63 -9.84 -1.14
CA ALA A 83 15.28 -9.66 0.17
C ALA A 83 14.44 -10.23 1.32
N CYS A 84 13.11 -10.14 1.23
CA CYS A 84 12.18 -10.66 2.22
C CYS A 84 11.70 -12.10 1.96
N ASN A 85 12.11 -12.74 0.86
CA ASN A 85 11.65 -14.06 0.44
C ASN A 85 10.12 -14.18 0.38
N THR A 86 9.46 -13.20 -0.22
CA THR A 86 7.99 -13.16 -0.29
C THR A 86 7.45 -14.13 -1.35
N ASN A 87 6.19 -14.57 -1.18
CA ASN A 87 5.51 -15.48 -2.13
C ASN A 87 5.21 -14.84 -3.50
N GLY A 88 5.41 -13.53 -3.66
CA GLY A 88 5.19 -12.78 -4.89
C GLY A 88 6.22 -11.66 -5.08
N SER A 89 6.21 -11.05 -6.26
CA SER A 89 7.03 -9.87 -6.59
C SER A 89 6.15 -8.67 -6.88
N LEU A 90 6.58 -7.50 -6.40
CA LEU A 90 5.94 -6.23 -6.69
C LEU A 90 5.83 -6.00 -8.21
N GLU A 91 6.89 -6.32 -8.94
CA GLU A 91 6.94 -6.17 -10.40
C GLU A 91 5.85 -7.00 -11.09
N SER A 92 5.61 -8.24 -10.64
CA SER A 92 4.61 -9.13 -11.24
C SER A 92 3.18 -8.63 -11.01
N ILE A 93 2.88 -8.13 -9.81
CA ILE A 93 1.55 -7.63 -9.44
C ILE A 93 1.27 -6.27 -10.10
N CYS A 94 2.30 -5.44 -10.25
CA CYS A 94 2.14 -4.10 -10.84
C CYS A 94 2.19 -4.09 -12.37
N SER A 95 2.78 -5.12 -12.98
CA SER A 95 2.82 -5.33 -14.44
C SER A 95 1.51 -5.90 -14.99
N SER A 96 0.72 -6.59 -14.16
CA SER A 96 -0.62 -6.99 -14.55
C SER A 96 -1.46 -5.71 -14.66
N GLY A 97 -1.78 -5.32 -15.89
CA GLY A 97 -2.58 -4.14 -16.22
C GLY A 97 -3.96 -4.19 -15.58
N SER A 98 -4.03 -3.88 -14.30
CA SER A 98 -5.25 -3.87 -13.49
C SER A 98 -5.98 -2.54 -13.71
N PRO A 99 -7.33 -2.52 -13.63
CA PRO A 99 -8.11 -1.28 -13.58
C PRO A 99 -7.49 -0.38 -12.51
N GLY A 100 -7.49 0.95 -12.71
CA GLY A 100 -6.77 1.90 -11.85
C GLY A 100 -6.80 1.52 -10.36
N LEU A 101 -5.64 1.66 -9.69
CA LEU A 101 -5.44 1.23 -8.30
C LEU A 101 -6.58 1.73 -7.38
N PRO A 102 -6.98 0.94 -6.35
CA PRO A 102 -8.00 1.36 -5.41
C PRO A 102 -7.64 2.74 -4.84
N PRO A 103 -8.60 3.68 -4.75
CA PRO A 103 -8.28 5.06 -4.40
C PRO A 103 -7.62 5.17 -3.02
N LEU A 104 -6.71 6.13 -2.90
CA LEU A 104 -6.22 6.62 -1.61
C LEU A 104 -7.38 7.34 -0.92
N ARG A 105 -8.17 6.60 -0.14
CA ARG A 105 -9.24 7.23 0.64
C ARG A 105 -8.60 8.02 1.78
N SER A 106 -8.81 9.33 1.74
CA SER A 106 -8.53 10.21 2.87
C SER A 106 -9.50 9.86 4.00
N THR A 107 -9.01 9.86 5.24
CA THR A 107 -9.81 9.73 6.46
C THR A 107 -10.65 10.99 6.70
N THR A 108 -11.34 11.51 5.69
CA THR A 108 -12.43 12.46 5.92
C THR A 108 -13.66 11.62 6.20
N GLY A 109 -14.04 11.53 7.49
CA GLY A 109 -15.24 10.83 7.92
C GLY A 109 -16.43 11.22 7.05
N SER A 110 -16.96 10.25 6.31
CA SER A 110 -18.26 10.40 5.64
C SER A 110 -19.31 9.69 6.48
N GLU A 111 -19.46 10.16 7.73
CA GLU A 111 -20.79 10.30 8.30
C GLU A 111 -21.30 11.66 7.83
N ILE A 112 -22.03 11.68 6.72
CA ILE A 112 -23.13 12.63 6.59
C ILE A 112 -24.31 11.84 6.02
N SER A 113 -25.06 11.26 6.94
CA SER A 113 -26.41 10.76 6.67
C SER A 113 -27.20 11.91 6.05
N LYS A 114 -27.50 11.81 4.76
CA LYS A 114 -28.36 12.75 4.05
C LYS A 114 -29.69 12.86 4.81
N PRO A 115 -30.16 14.07 5.19
CA PRO A 115 -31.49 14.20 5.78
C PRO A 115 -32.53 13.80 4.74
N LEU A 116 -33.45 12.93 5.15
CA LEU A 116 -34.66 12.60 4.40
C LEU A 116 -35.54 13.86 4.37
N ASP A 117 -35.67 14.48 3.20
CA ASP A 117 -36.63 15.56 2.98
C ASP A 117 -38.04 14.97 2.80
N SER A 118 -39.00 15.58 3.48
CA SER A 118 -40.38 15.13 3.69
C SER A 118 -41.34 15.50 2.57
#